data_AF-R6N8D5-F1
#
_entry.id   AF-R6N8D5-F1
#
_cell.length_a   1.000
_cell.length_b   1.000
_cell.length_c   1.000
_cell.angle_alpha   90.00
_cell.angle_beta   90.00
_cell.angle_gamma   90.00
#
_symmetry.space_group_name_H-M   'P 1'
#
loop_
_entity.id
_entity.type
_entity.pdbx_description
1 polymer ?
#
loop_
_entity_poly.entity_id
_entity_poly.type
_entity_poly.pdbx_seq_one_letter_code
_entity_poly.pdbx_strand_id
1 'polypeptide(L)'
;MTVTMLPIAAFAQTAERTTGLDLSNKTEAEANEAEGWSWSPDGEGGYTLVLENVNISAQSGDAITLPNNVDVDIILKGNNRISGETALFGVETAGGLVTIKGETSDASLTAVSNENSMWGTISISNLLIESGNVYTEGDGNVIDTFSMTGGSFTINQTFGSWAALHTVNRISITGGRLEITTDETNGYAIYNYPSQDEGESGVYIGGNAEVVINKSNVGIAVLEKGSGISDGKIEIAGGTVKINSANIGVYTAVEDIILSGGNIEIISDNIALKAVKGNVDFTGADTGIKAPTPVSAGGEVVGTYHDIHQWASEWSYDDNGHWKACTNPGCDAVNEYSAHQGGTATCTQKAVCEICGQEYGEVDETAHTPDGTGWHFDENSHWNTCECGAKLNEGAHTFEWVTDKEATATEAGLKHEECTVCGYEKDAVEIPAAGTADDGKDEQTSTSADGSSDTVEDGQKPSGEDTPQTGDNSNSALWIALMLTAGTALTAAAIFSRKKKYSR
;
A
#
# COMPACT_ATOMS: atom_id res chain seq x y z
N MET A 1 40.08 -27.90 29.63
CA MET A 1 39.91 -29.00 28.65
C MET A 1 40.82 -28.69 27.48
N THR A 2 41.69 -29.62 27.08
CA THR A 2 42.54 -29.47 25.89
C THR A 2 41.70 -29.79 24.65
N VAL A 3 41.42 -28.79 23.82
CA VAL A 3 40.76 -28.98 22.53
C VAL A 3 41.76 -29.61 21.58
N THR A 4 41.65 -30.92 21.35
CA THR A 4 42.30 -31.57 20.22
C THR A 4 41.64 -31.09 18.94
N MET A 5 42.31 -30.20 18.21
CA MET A 5 41.95 -29.93 16.82
C MET A 5 42.10 -31.22 16.02
N LEU A 6 40.99 -31.73 15.48
CA LEU A 6 41.04 -32.73 14.41
C LEU A 6 41.70 -32.09 13.19
N PRO A 7 42.52 -32.81 12.43
CA PRO A 7 43.10 -32.28 11.21
C PRO A 7 41.98 -31.95 10.23
N ILE A 8 41.96 -30.71 9.75
CA ILE A 8 41.22 -30.35 8.53
C ILE A 8 41.75 -31.29 7.44
N ALA A 9 40.86 -32.01 6.76
CA ALA A 9 41.25 -32.84 5.64
C ALA A 9 41.85 -31.93 4.56
N ALA A 10 43.17 -32.00 4.38
CA ALA A 10 43.84 -31.31 3.29
C ALA A 10 43.37 -31.95 1.97
N PHE A 11 42.45 -31.28 1.28
CA PHE A 11 42.04 -31.65 -0.07
C PHE A 11 43.28 -31.63 -0.97
N ALA A 12 43.40 -32.61 -1.87
CA ALA A 12 44.51 -32.68 -2.79
C ALA A 12 44.38 -31.56 -3.83
N GLN A 13 45.16 -30.49 -3.64
CA GLN A 13 45.24 -29.38 -4.58
C GLN A 13 45.88 -29.86 -5.90
N THR A 14 45.37 -29.40 -7.05
CA THR A 14 45.96 -29.71 -8.36
C THR A 14 47.31 -29.00 -8.54
N ALA A 15 48.02 -29.31 -9.62
CA ALA A 15 49.27 -28.65 -9.93
C ALA A 15 49.06 -27.14 -10.14
N GLU A 16 49.83 -26.31 -9.43
CA GLU A 16 49.78 -24.86 -9.59
C GLU A 16 50.30 -24.43 -10.96
N ARG A 17 49.50 -23.62 -11.67
CA ARG A 17 49.86 -23.00 -12.94
C ARG A 17 50.30 -21.56 -12.71
N THR A 18 51.53 -21.21 -13.07
CA THR A 18 52.11 -19.86 -12.82
C THR A 18 51.96 -18.87 -13.99
N THR A 19 51.28 -19.27 -15.06
CA THR A 19 51.00 -18.46 -16.25
C THR A 19 49.51 -18.47 -16.56
N GLY A 20 49.02 -17.44 -17.25
CA GLY A 20 47.62 -17.37 -17.69
C GLY A 20 47.17 -18.58 -18.52
N LEU A 21 45.89 -18.90 -18.45
CA LEU A 21 45.19 -19.83 -19.33
C LEU A 21 44.45 -19.03 -20.41
N ASP A 22 45.12 -18.84 -21.54
CA ASP A 22 44.57 -18.13 -22.70
C ASP A 22 43.73 -19.07 -23.57
N LEU A 23 42.41 -18.84 -23.54
CA LEU A 23 41.38 -19.53 -24.34
C LEU A 23 40.82 -18.63 -25.46
N SER A 24 41.31 -17.39 -25.60
CA SER A 24 40.75 -16.36 -26.49
C SER A 24 40.59 -16.80 -27.95
N ASN A 25 41.46 -17.69 -28.41
CA ASN A 25 41.51 -18.21 -29.78
C ASN A 25 41.39 -19.76 -29.82
N LYS A 26 40.90 -20.40 -28.76
CA LYS A 26 40.86 -21.88 -28.64
C LYS A 26 39.54 -22.44 -29.17
N THR A 27 39.58 -23.09 -30.33
CA THR A 27 38.41 -23.70 -30.98
C THR A 27 38.34 -25.22 -30.84
N GLU A 28 39.46 -25.89 -30.55
CA GLU A 28 39.54 -27.35 -30.38
C GLU A 28 39.45 -27.73 -28.90
N ALA A 29 38.98 -28.95 -28.61
CA ALA A 29 38.92 -29.45 -27.24
C ALA A 29 40.33 -29.72 -26.67
N GLU A 30 40.59 -29.24 -25.45
CA GLU A 30 41.88 -29.33 -24.78
C GLU A 30 41.66 -29.56 -23.29
N ALA A 31 42.51 -30.35 -22.63
CA ALA A 31 42.38 -30.62 -21.20
C ALA A 31 43.73 -30.85 -20.54
N ASN A 32 43.81 -30.50 -19.26
CA ASN A 32 44.96 -30.79 -18.41
C ASN A 32 44.48 -31.33 -17.06
N GLU A 33 44.37 -32.66 -16.96
CA GLU A 33 43.97 -33.37 -15.75
C GLU A 33 44.86 -33.07 -14.53
N ALA A 34 46.14 -32.70 -14.75
CA ALA A 34 47.07 -32.39 -13.67
C ALA A 34 46.87 -30.98 -13.08
N GLU A 35 46.44 -30.01 -13.90
CA GLU A 35 46.06 -28.66 -13.48
C GLU A 35 44.58 -28.57 -13.07
N GLY A 36 43.75 -29.52 -13.52
CA GLY A 36 42.34 -29.66 -13.14
C GLY A 36 41.34 -29.01 -14.09
N TRP A 37 41.69 -28.70 -15.35
CA TRP A 37 40.78 -28.00 -16.27
C TRP A 37 40.56 -28.73 -17.59
N SER A 38 39.40 -28.50 -18.22
CA SER A 38 39.12 -28.89 -19.59
C SER A 38 38.27 -27.86 -20.33
N TRP A 39 38.53 -27.75 -21.64
CA TRP A 39 37.86 -26.87 -22.60
C TRP A 39 37.29 -27.70 -23.74
N SER A 40 36.05 -27.46 -24.13
CA SER A 40 35.42 -28.14 -25.27
C SER A 40 34.32 -27.30 -25.91
N PRO A 41 34.12 -27.35 -27.23
CA PRO A 41 32.90 -26.82 -27.85
C PRO A 41 31.64 -27.47 -27.29
N ASP A 42 30.57 -26.70 -27.10
CA ASP A 42 29.29 -27.17 -26.56
C ASP A 42 28.41 -27.92 -27.60
N GLY A 43 28.63 -27.63 -28.89
CA GLY A 43 27.85 -28.15 -30.02
C GLY A 43 26.76 -27.20 -30.54
N GLU A 44 26.52 -26.08 -29.88
CA GLU A 44 25.56 -25.03 -30.24
C GLU A 44 26.24 -23.75 -30.77
N GLY A 45 27.54 -23.58 -30.50
CA GLY A 45 28.39 -22.51 -31.04
C GLY A 45 29.24 -21.80 -29.99
N GLY A 46 29.03 -22.11 -28.71
CA GLY A 46 29.85 -21.69 -27.59
C GLY A 46 30.76 -22.81 -27.10
N TYR A 47 31.17 -22.70 -25.84
CA TYR A 47 32.17 -23.56 -25.22
C TYR A 47 31.84 -23.88 -23.76
N THR A 48 32.38 -24.99 -23.27
CA THR A 48 32.36 -25.37 -21.86
C THR A 48 33.78 -25.36 -21.31
N LEU A 49 33.98 -24.65 -20.19
CA LEU A 49 35.20 -24.66 -19.38
C LEU A 49 34.91 -25.36 -18.05
N VAL A 50 35.42 -26.56 -17.85
CA VAL A 50 35.35 -27.25 -16.55
C VAL A 50 36.57 -26.88 -15.72
N LEU A 51 36.35 -26.49 -14.47
CA LEU A 51 37.40 -26.22 -13.48
C LEU A 51 37.19 -27.15 -12.26
N GLU A 52 38.13 -28.05 -12.01
CA GLU A 52 38.12 -29.01 -10.91
C GLU A 52 39.33 -28.83 -9.98
N ASN A 53 39.10 -28.18 -8.83
CA ASN A 53 40.12 -27.86 -7.82
C ASN A 53 41.35 -27.09 -8.35
N VAL A 54 41.17 -26.32 -9.42
CA VAL A 54 42.19 -25.58 -10.16
C VAL A 54 42.91 -24.55 -9.28
N ASN A 55 44.22 -24.39 -9.48
CA ASN A 55 45.01 -23.32 -8.87
C ASN A 55 45.88 -22.58 -9.93
N ILE A 56 45.40 -21.43 -10.42
CA ILE A 56 46.15 -20.56 -11.33
C ILE A 56 46.64 -19.32 -10.57
N SER A 57 47.93 -19.06 -10.66
CA SER A 57 48.63 -17.93 -10.04
C SER A 57 49.53 -17.26 -11.08
N ALA A 58 48.91 -16.60 -12.07
CA ALA A 58 49.60 -15.92 -13.15
C ALA A 58 50.49 -14.80 -12.60
N GLN A 59 51.80 -14.90 -12.85
CA GLN A 59 52.79 -13.94 -12.35
C GLN A 59 52.80 -12.62 -13.16
N SER A 60 52.10 -12.58 -14.29
CA SER A 60 51.93 -11.43 -15.20
C SER A 60 50.77 -11.70 -16.14
N GLY A 61 50.00 -10.68 -16.49
CA GLY A 61 48.78 -10.78 -17.29
C GLY A 61 47.62 -11.47 -16.57
N ASP A 62 46.58 -11.79 -17.32
CA ASP A 62 45.33 -12.34 -16.79
C ASP A 62 45.45 -13.84 -16.43
N ALA A 63 44.65 -14.29 -15.46
CA ALA A 63 44.68 -15.70 -15.04
C ALA A 63 43.91 -16.62 -15.99
N ILE A 64 42.73 -16.20 -16.45
CA ILE A 64 41.96 -16.84 -17.53
C ILE A 64 41.48 -15.77 -18.51
N THR A 65 41.76 -15.98 -19.80
CA THR A 65 41.29 -15.12 -20.91
C THR A 65 40.31 -15.93 -21.77
N LEU A 66 39.05 -15.53 -21.83
CA LEU A 66 37.99 -16.18 -22.60
C LEU A 66 37.93 -15.67 -24.05
N PRO A 67 37.31 -16.44 -24.99
CA PRO A 67 37.02 -15.97 -26.34
C PRO A 67 35.93 -14.88 -26.37
N ASN A 68 36.05 -13.95 -27.32
CA ASN A 68 35.09 -12.89 -27.53
C ASN A 68 33.87 -13.38 -28.34
N ASN A 69 32.71 -12.77 -28.10
CA ASN A 69 31.48 -12.91 -28.91
C ASN A 69 30.94 -14.35 -29.06
N VAL A 70 31.19 -15.21 -28.08
CA VAL A 70 30.66 -16.58 -27.98
C VAL A 70 30.24 -16.89 -26.54
N ASP A 71 29.27 -17.77 -26.37
CA ASP A 71 28.80 -18.17 -25.04
C ASP A 71 29.80 -19.14 -24.39
N VAL A 72 29.98 -19.05 -23.06
CA VAL A 72 30.90 -19.89 -22.30
C VAL A 72 30.27 -20.37 -20.99
N ASP A 73 30.03 -21.67 -20.90
CA ASP A 73 29.61 -22.35 -19.68
C ASP A 73 30.84 -22.70 -18.81
N ILE A 74 31.02 -22.00 -17.68
CA ILE A 74 32.05 -22.33 -16.68
C ILE A 74 31.45 -23.28 -15.63
N ILE A 75 31.88 -24.54 -15.64
CA ILE A 75 31.43 -25.59 -14.72
C ILE A 75 32.44 -25.74 -13.59
N LEU A 76 32.04 -25.35 -12.37
CA LEU A 76 32.85 -25.42 -11.17
C LEU A 76 32.68 -26.77 -10.46
N LYS A 77 33.80 -27.43 -10.17
CA LYS A 77 33.90 -28.63 -9.35
C LYS A 77 34.93 -28.40 -8.24
N GLY A 78 34.57 -28.77 -7.00
CA GLY A 78 35.45 -28.54 -5.85
C GLY A 78 35.83 -27.05 -5.67
N ASN A 79 37.04 -26.78 -5.20
CA ASN A 79 37.48 -25.43 -4.83
C ASN A 79 38.52 -24.86 -5.80
N ASN A 80 38.10 -23.95 -6.68
CA ASN A 80 38.96 -23.38 -7.71
C ASN A 80 39.49 -22.01 -7.27
N ARG A 81 40.76 -21.73 -7.57
CA ARG A 81 41.39 -20.43 -7.34
C ARG A 81 42.11 -19.95 -8.59
N ILE A 82 41.83 -18.72 -9.00
CA ILE A 82 42.48 -18.04 -10.12
C ILE A 82 42.96 -16.66 -9.68
N SER A 83 44.19 -16.30 -10.01
CA SER A 83 44.75 -14.99 -9.70
C SER A 83 45.77 -14.53 -10.72
N GLY A 84 45.74 -13.24 -11.05
CA GLY A 84 46.52 -12.59 -12.10
C GLY A 84 46.37 -11.07 -11.99
N GLU A 85 46.61 -10.34 -13.08
CA GLU A 85 46.26 -8.91 -13.21
C GLU A 85 44.73 -8.76 -13.20
N THR A 86 44.05 -9.18 -14.26
CA THR A 86 42.63 -9.58 -14.19
C THR A 86 42.56 -11.07 -13.80
N ALA A 87 41.61 -11.47 -12.95
CA ALA A 87 41.46 -12.88 -12.60
C ALA A 87 40.69 -13.64 -13.71
N LEU A 88 39.61 -13.06 -14.23
CA LEU A 88 38.85 -13.60 -15.35
C LEU A 88 38.53 -12.48 -16.34
N PHE A 89 39.00 -12.60 -17.58
CA PHE A 89 38.86 -11.59 -18.63
C PHE A 89 38.14 -12.13 -19.87
N GLY A 90 37.26 -11.31 -20.48
CA GLY A 90 36.54 -11.63 -21.71
C GLY A 90 35.63 -10.50 -22.20
N VAL A 91 36.10 -9.25 -22.21
CA VAL A 91 35.33 -8.07 -22.65
C VAL A 91 35.69 -7.63 -24.06
N GLU A 92 34.68 -7.52 -24.92
CA GLU A 92 34.54 -6.47 -25.94
C GLU A 92 33.04 -6.23 -26.21
N THR A 93 32.70 -5.06 -26.77
CA THR A 93 31.31 -4.69 -27.11
C THR A 93 30.65 -5.73 -28.01
N ALA A 94 29.52 -6.29 -27.56
CA ALA A 94 28.80 -7.45 -28.12
C ALA A 94 29.32 -8.87 -27.77
N GLY A 95 30.05 -9.02 -26.65
CA GLY A 95 30.46 -10.32 -26.10
C GLY A 95 29.29 -11.29 -25.80
N GLY A 96 29.58 -12.60 -25.86
CA GLY A 96 28.60 -13.65 -25.54
C GLY A 96 28.32 -13.80 -24.04
N LEU A 97 27.42 -14.71 -23.69
CA LEU A 97 27.02 -15.00 -22.32
C LEU A 97 28.00 -15.96 -21.64
N VAL A 98 28.65 -15.51 -20.58
CA VAL A 98 29.40 -16.37 -19.68
C VAL A 98 28.48 -16.81 -18.54
N THR A 99 28.28 -18.12 -18.38
CA THR A 99 27.44 -18.68 -17.33
C THR A 99 28.27 -19.48 -16.34
N ILE A 100 28.18 -19.17 -15.04
CA ILE A 100 28.85 -19.92 -13.97
C ILE A 100 27.86 -20.88 -13.31
N LYS A 101 28.23 -22.17 -13.27
CA LYS A 101 27.43 -23.28 -12.73
C LYS A 101 28.31 -24.14 -11.81
N GLY A 102 27.94 -24.28 -10.54
CA GLY A 102 28.51 -25.27 -9.63
C GLY A 102 27.88 -26.65 -9.82
N GLU A 103 28.71 -27.69 -9.98
CA GLU A 103 28.25 -29.09 -9.99
C GLU A 103 27.67 -29.52 -8.63
N THR A 104 28.15 -28.89 -7.54
CA THR A 104 27.64 -29.07 -6.18
C THR A 104 27.42 -27.71 -5.52
N SER A 105 26.66 -27.68 -4.41
CA SER A 105 26.38 -26.44 -3.68
C SER A 105 27.59 -25.83 -2.97
N ASP A 106 28.65 -26.60 -2.77
CA ASP A 106 29.94 -26.19 -2.19
C ASP A 106 31.02 -25.92 -3.24
N ALA A 107 30.78 -26.23 -4.52
CA ALA A 107 31.69 -25.90 -5.60
C ALA A 107 31.92 -24.38 -5.67
N SER A 108 33.18 -23.96 -5.84
CA SER A 108 33.57 -22.56 -5.69
C SER A 108 34.63 -22.09 -6.67
N LEU A 109 34.65 -20.77 -6.88
CA LEU A 109 35.66 -20.02 -7.63
C LEU A 109 36.11 -18.81 -6.82
N THR A 110 37.37 -18.81 -6.40
CA THR A 110 38.07 -17.68 -5.77
C THR A 110 38.89 -16.95 -6.83
N ALA A 111 38.43 -15.79 -7.27
CA ALA A 111 39.07 -14.92 -8.25
C ALA A 111 39.78 -13.75 -7.54
N VAL A 112 41.07 -13.54 -7.80
CA VAL A 112 41.87 -12.50 -7.11
C VAL A 112 42.68 -11.67 -8.10
N SER A 113 42.45 -10.36 -8.15
CA SER A 113 43.28 -9.43 -8.92
C SER A 113 44.45 -8.88 -8.09
N ASN A 114 45.36 -8.18 -8.77
CA ASN A 114 46.39 -7.36 -8.13
C ASN A 114 46.32 -5.91 -8.63
N GLU A 115 47.06 -5.01 -7.98
CA GLU A 115 47.05 -3.56 -8.23
C GLU A 115 47.41 -3.14 -9.67
N ASN A 116 47.95 -4.05 -10.50
CA ASN A 116 48.22 -3.78 -11.92
C ASN A 116 47.00 -4.02 -12.83
N SER A 117 45.85 -4.47 -12.30
CA SER A 117 44.65 -4.68 -13.12
C SER A 117 44.23 -3.40 -13.85
N MET A 118 43.95 -3.53 -15.14
CA MET A 118 43.39 -2.46 -15.97
C MET A 118 41.88 -2.62 -16.20
N TRP A 119 41.26 -3.67 -15.65
CA TRP A 119 39.89 -4.07 -16.01
C TRP A 119 39.05 -4.66 -14.87
N GLY A 120 39.58 -4.68 -13.64
CA GLY A 120 38.91 -5.20 -12.44
C GLY A 120 39.37 -6.60 -12.03
N THR A 121 38.62 -7.26 -11.13
CA THR A 121 38.86 -8.66 -10.76
C THR A 121 38.24 -9.63 -11.77
N ILE A 122 36.94 -9.50 -12.02
CA ILE A 122 36.25 -10.12 -13.15
C ILE A 122 35.91 -9.01 -14.15
N SER A 123 36.28 -9.22 -15.42
CA SER A 123 35.97 -8.34 -16.54
C SER A 123 35.29 -9.15 -17.64
N ILE A 124 33.97 -9.06 -17.76
CA ILE A 124 33.14 -9.90 -18.66
C ILE A 124 31.94 -9.12 -19.17
N SER A 125 31.62 -9.17 -20.48
CA SER A 125 30.47 -8.42 -20.99
C SER A 125 29.13 -8.91 -20.45
N ASN A 126 28.78 -10.19 -20.58
CA ASN A 126 27.52 -10.71 -20.05
C ASN A 126 27.80 -11.86 -19.09
N LEU A 127 27.51 -11.67 -17.79
CA LEU A 127 27.71 -12.69 -16.75
C LEU A 127 26.39 -13.14 -16.13
N LEU A 128 26.14 -14.44 -16.16
CA LEU A 128 25.08 -15.11 -15.40
C LEU A 128 25.68 -16.05 -14.34
N ILE A 129 25.25 -15.93 -13.09
CA ILE A 129 25.53 -16.91 -12.04
C ILE A 129 24.24 -17.69 -11.75
N GLU A 130 24.26 -19.00 -12.05
CA GLU A 130 23.13 -19.91 -11.79
C GLU A 130 23.32 -20.71 -10.49
N SER A 131 24.54 -21.16 -10.21
CA SER A 131 24.84 -21.99 -9.03
C SER A 131 26.33 -21.97 -8.67
N GLY A 132 26.68 -22.59 -7.54
CA GLY A 132 28.04 -22.54 -6.97
C GLY A 132 28.31 -21.25 -6.20
N ASN A 133 29.56 -21.05 -5.81
CA ASN A 133 29.98 -19.92 -4.97
C ASN A 133 31.14 -19.16 -5.62
N VAL A 134 30.91 -17.93 -6.04
CA VAL A 134 31.95 -17.05 -6.61
C VAL A 134 32.41 -16.09 -5.52
N TYR A 135 33.73 -15.98 -5.32
CA TYR A 135 34.35 -15.01 -4.42
C TYR A 135 35.35 -14.17 -5.22
N THR A 136 35.32 -12.85 -5.02
CA THR A 136 36.27 -11.90 -5.63
C THR A 136 36.97 -11.06 -4.59
N GLU A 137 38.28 -10.88 -4.75
CA GLU A 137 39.13 -10.05 -3.89
C GLU A 137 40.12 -9.23 -4.72
N GLY A 138 40.29 -7.96 -4.36
CA GLY A 138 41.18 -7.03 -5.06
C GLY A 138 40.44 -5.77 -5.52
N ASP A 139 40.55 -5.45 -6.80
CA ASP A 139 39.76 -4.40 -7.45
C ASP A 139 38.28 -4.83 -7.61
N GLY A 140 37.41 -3.88 -7.95
CA GLY A 140 36.02 -4.13 -8.30
C GLY A 140 35.85 -4.97 -9.57
N ASN A 141 34.61 -5.37 -9.86
CA ASN A 141 34.27 -6.18 -11.03
C ASN A 141 33.62 -5.31 -12.11
N VAL A 142 34.02 -5.48 -13.37
CA VAL A 142 33.49 -4.73 -14.52
C VAL A 142 32.70 -5.69 -15.40
N ILE A 143 31.37 -5.62 -15.31
CA ILE A 143 30.48 -6.57 -15.97
C ILE A 143 29.40 -5.80 -16.73
N ASP A 144 29.35 -5.84 -18.07
CA ASP A 144 28.43 -4.97 -18.80
C ASP A 144 26.96 -5.24 -18.41
N THR A 145 26.53 -6.51 -18.49
CA THR A 145 25.23 -7.01 -18.02
C THR A 145 25.43 -8.10 -16.97
N PHE A 146 24.85 -7.92 -15.76
CA PHE A 146 24.96 -8.89 -14.67
C PHE A 146 23.61 -9.52 -14.33
N SER A 147 23.54 -10.85 -14.29
CA SER A 147 22.37 -11.61 -13.88
C SER A 147 22.70 -12.69 -12.84
N MET A 148 21.77 -12.92 -11.92
CA MET A 148 21.89 -14.00 -10.94
C MET A 148 20.53 -14.64 -10.64
N THR A 149 20.48 -15.96 -10.76
CA THR A 149 19.28 -16.80 -10.53
C THR A 149 19.46 -17.76 -9.36
N GLY A 150 20.71 -17.98 -8.92
CA GLY A 150 21.05 -18.85 -7.80
C GLY A 150 22.51 -18.71 -7.38
N GLY A 151 23.01 -19.68 -6.59
CA GLY A 151 24.37 -19.67 -6.07
C GLY A 151 24.66 -18.54 -5.07
N SER A 152 25.95 -18.22 -4.91
CA SER A 152 26.38 -17.02 -4.20
C SER A 152 27.48 -16.27 -4.95
N PHE A 153 27.49 -14.94 -4.80
CA PHE A 153 28.58 -14.09 -5.25
C PHE A 153 29.00 -13.16 -4.11
N THR A 154 30.22 -13.33 -3.61
CA THR A 154 30.81 -12.49 -2.58
C THR A 154 31.89 -11.60 -3.18
N ILE A 155 31.78 -10.30 -2.97
CA ILE A 155 32.72 -9.30 -3.46
C ILE A 155 33.37 -8.59 -2.28
N ASN A 156 34.69 -8.73 -2.16
CA ASN A 156 35.52 -8.07 -1.17
C ASN A 156 36.49 -7.12 -1.89
N GLN A 157 36.02 -5.91 -2.18
CA GLN A 157 36.86 -4.90 -2.83
C GLN A 157 37.83 -4.31 -1.80
N THR A 158 39.12 -4.54 -1.99
CA THR A 158 40.21 -4.13 -1.08
C THR A 158 41.02 -2.95 -1.61
N PHE A 159 40.95 -2.66 -2.90
CA PHE A 159 41.55 -1.50 -3.55
C PHE A 159 40.80 -1.12 -4.85
N GLY A 160 41.38 -0.20 -5.62
CA GLY A 160 40.88 0.17 -6.95
C GLY A 160 40.08 1.47 -6.96
N SER A 161 39.69 1.90 -8.16
CA SER A 161 38.91 3.14 -8.37
C SER A 161 37.51 2.91 -8.94
N TRP A 162 37.17 1.65 -9.27
CA TRP A 162 35.84 1.27 -9.69
C TRP A 162 34.93 0.90 -8.51
N ALA A 163 33.66 0.68 -8.83
CA ALA A 163 32.71 0.06 -7.92
C ALA A 163 33.00 -1.44 -7.76
N ALA A 164 32.61 -2.01 -6.62
CA ALA A 164 32.75 -3.45 -6.37
C ALA A 164 32.00 -4.28 -7.44
N LEU A 165 30.86 -3.79 -7.90
CA LEU A 165 30.17 -4.21 -9.12
C LEU A 165 29.84 -2.99 -10.01
N HIS A 166 30.63 -2.79 -11.06
CA HIS A 166 30.40 -1.81 -12.13
C HIS A 166 29.67 -2.50 -13.29
N THR A 167 28.55 -1.91 -13.73
CA THR A 167 27.77 -2.36 -14.88
C THR A 167 27.39 -1.21 -15.82
N VAL A 168 27.13 -1.50 -17.10
CA VAL A 168 26.68 -0.50 -18.10
C VAL A 168 25.34 -0.84 -18.76
N ASN A 169 24.82 -2.04 -18.52
CA ASN A 169 23.49 -2.51 -18.89
C ASN A 169 22.78 -3.00 -17.62
N ARG A 170 21.56 -3.54 -17.78
CA ARG A 170 20.71 -4.00 -16.67
C ARG A 170 21.39 -5.00 -15.72
N ILE A 171 21.17 -4.78 -14.43
CA ILE A 171 21.38 -5.77 -13.36
C ILE A 171 20.06 -6.49 -13.06
N SER A 172 20.07 -7.83 -12.99
CA SER A 172 18.89 -8.63 -12.65
C SER A 172 19.22 -9.74 -11.63
N ILE A 173 18.76 -9.58 -10.39
CA ILE A 173 19.00 -10.53 -9.29
C ILE A 173 17.65 -11.12 -8.86
N THR A 174 17.46 -12.41 -9.11
CA THR A 174 16.16 -13.11 -8.91
C THR A 174 16.22 -14.27 -7.92
N GLY A 175 17.43 -14.73 -7.59
CA GLY A 175 17.70 -15.77 -6.61
C GLY A 175 19.19 -15.82 -6.27
N GLY A 176 19.54 -16.63 -5.28
CA GLY A 176 20.91 -16.71 -4.74
C GLY A 176 21.27 -15.56 -3.81
N ARG A 177 22.54 -15.50 -3.37
CA ARG A 177 23.04 -14.50 -2.41
C ARG A 177 24.18 -13.66 -2.96
N LEU A 178 23.96 -12.35 -3.10
CA LEU A 178 25.00 -11.36 -3.44
C LEU A 178 25.44 -10.66 -2.15
N GLU A 179 26.73 -10.73 -1.82
CA GLU A 179 27.31 -10.04 -0.67
C GLU A 179 28.45 -9.13 -1.11
N ILE A 180 28.42 -7.86 -0.70
CA ILE A 180 29.42 -6.86 -1.09
C ILE A 180 29.97 -6.15 0.14
N THR A 181 31.30 -6.04 0.19
CA THR A 181 32.05 -5.20 1.12
C THR A 181 33.06 -4.38 0.31
N THR A 182 33.07 -3.06 0.49
CA THR A 182 34.03 -2.17 -0.18
C THR A 182 34.93 -1.45 0.83
N ASP A 183 36.05 -0.90 0.36
CA ASP A 183 36.70 0.17 1.09
C ASP A 183 35.77 1.40 1.17
N GLU A 184 35.81 2.08 2.31
CA GLU A 184 34.80 3.08 2.71
C GLU A 184 35.02 4.44 2.05
N THR A 185 36.15 4.64 1.38
CA THR A 185 36.68 5.98 1.09
C THR A 185 36.01 6.61 -0.13
N ASN A 186 35.69 5.79 -1.15
CA ASN A 186 34.98 6.24 -2.36
C ASN A 186 34.03 5.17 -2.95
N GLY A 187 34.03 3.93 -2.45
CA GLY A 187 33.41 2.78 -3.12
C GLY A 187 31.89 2.85 -3.28
N TYR A 188 31.42 2.71 -4.53
CA TYR A 188 30.06 2.25 -4.81
C TYR A 188 30.04 0.71 -4.68
N ALA A 189 29.07 0.13 -3.98
CA ALA A 189 28.92 -1.32 -3.95
C ALA A 189 28.35 -1.83 -5.28
N ILE A 190 27.23 -1.26 -5.72
CA ILE A 190 26.65 -1.48 -7.05
C ILE A 190 26.59 -0.13 -7.78
N TYR A 191 27.21 -0.07 -8.95
CA TYR A 191 27.25 1.10 -9.81
C TYR A 191 26.82 0.71 -11.22
N ASN A 192 25.70 1.27 -11.65
CA ASN A 192 25.20 1.16 -13.01
C ASN A 192 25.39 2.49 -13.73
N TYR A 193 26.11 2.46 -14.85
CA TYR A 193 26.38 3.63 -15.67
C TYR A 193 26.03 3.35 -17.13
N PRO A 194 24.73 3.52 -17.48
CA PRO A 194 24.15 3.09 -18.75
C PRO A 194 24.98 3.46 -19.97
N SER A 195 25.08 2.57 -20.94
CA SER A 195 25.59 2.92 -22.27
C SER A 195 24.65 3.93 -22.97
N GLN A 196 25.17 4.73 -23.91
CA GLN A 196 24.33 5.62 -24.73
C GLN A 196 23.72 4.91 -25.94
N ASP A 197 24.33 3.81 -26.37
CA ASP A 197 24.08 3.23 -27.70
C ASP A 197 23.29 1.91 -27.63
N GLU A 198 23.24 1.23 -26.47
CA GLU A 198 22.65 -0.12 -26.32
C GLU A 198 22.03 -0.36 -24.92
N GLY A 199 21.03 -1.26 -24.85
CA GLY A 199 20.62 -1.96 -23.62
C GLY A 199 19.41 -1.40 -22.84
N GLU A 200 18.68 -2.32 -22.18
CA GLU A 200 17.96 -2.00 -20.93
C GLU A 200 18.98 -1.69 -19.83
N SER A 201 18.60 -0.91 -18.83
CA SER A 201 19.52 -0.40 -17.81
C SER A 201 18.84 -0.31 -16.44
N GLY A 202 19.58 0.10 -15.41
CA GLY A 202 19.08 0.08 -14.03
C GLY A 202 19.22 -1.26 -13.33
N VAL A 203 18.50 -1.43 -12.22
CA VAL A 203 18.70 -2.52 -11.26
C VAL A 203 17.36 -3.15 -10.89
N TYR A 204 17.24 -4.46 -11.08
CA TYR A 204 16.09 -5.26 -10.63
C TYR A 204 16.53 -6.29 -9.60
N ILE A 205 15.86 -6.30 -8.44
CA ILE A 205 16.00 -7.31 -7.40
C ILE A 205 14.62 -7.91 -7.10
N GLY A 206 14.49 -9.23 -7.14
CA GLY A 206 13.21 -9.91 -6.95
C GLY A 206 13.35 -11.39 -6.57
N GLY A 207 12.23 -12.11 -6.68
CA GLY A 207 12.16 -13.53 -6.37
C GLY A 207 12.55 -13.83 -4.92
N ASN A 208 13.51 -14.74 -4.72
CA ASN A 208 14.03 -15.13 -3.42
C ASN A 208 15.50 -14.70 -3.20
N ALA A 209 15.95 -13.67 -3.93
CA ALA A 209 17.31 -13.13 -3.79
C ALA A 209 17.63 -12.66 -2.37
N GLU A 210 18.88 -12.82 -1.95
CA GLU A 210 19.46 -12.17 -0.77
C GLU A 210 20.56 -11.22 -1.23
N VAL A 211 20.42 -9.91 -1.02
CA VAL A 211 21.43 -8.91 -1.38
C VAL A 211 21.90 -8.21 -0.10
N VAL A 212 23.19 -8.31 0.22
CA VAL A 212 23.78 -7.76 1.44
C VAL A 212 24.98 -6.87 1.10
N ILE A 213 24.82 -5.57 1.25
CA ILE A 213 25.91 -4.59 1.19
C ILE A 213 26.30 -4.30 2.63
N ASN A 214 27.39 -4.92 3.11
CA ASN A 214 27.85 -4.82 4.50
C ASN A 214 28.43 -3.44 4.84
N LYS A 215 29.05 -2.79 3.84
CA LYS A 215 29.80 -1.54 3.94
C LYS A 215 30.09 -0.98 2.55
N SER A 216 29.72 0.28 2.32
CA SER A 216 30.16 1.07 1.15
C SER A 216 30.03 2.58 1.40
N ASN A 217 30.52 3.42 0.48
CA ASN A 217 30.19 4.86 0.49
C ASN A 217 28.79 5.07 -0.11
N VAL A 218 28.51 4.42 -1.25
CA VAL A 218 27.17 4.37 -1.86
C VAL A 218 26.75 2.92 -2.05
N GLY A 219 25.52 2.56 -1.66
CA GLY A 219 24.99 1.20 -1.78
C GLY A 219 24.72 0.85 -3.24
N ILE A 220 23.59 1.29 -3.77
CA ILE A 220 23.19 1.10 -5.17
C ILE A 220 23.08 2.46 -5.85
N ALA A 221 23.78 2.65 -6.98
CA ALA A 221 23.68 3.86 -7.79
C ALA A 221 23.40 3.54 -9.27
N VAL A 222 22.41 4.22 -9.85
CA VAL A 222 22.22 4.35 -11.30
C VAL A 222 22.50 5.82 -11.67
N LEU A 223 23.59 6.08 -12.40
CA LEU A 223 23.96 7.44 -12.83
C LEU A 223 23.49 7.73 -14.27
N GLU A 224 23.35 9.01 -14.61
CA GLU A 224 23.02 9.44 -15.98
C GLU A 224 24.29 9.54 -16.83
N LYS A 225 24.34 8.82 -17.95
CA LYS A 225 25.33 9.02 -19.03
C LYS A 225 24.70 9.73 -20.23
N GLY A 226 24.21 10.95 -20.03
CA GLY A 226 23.69 11.80 -21.11
C GLY A 226 22.23 11.54 -21.53
N SER A 227 21.76 12.36 -22.47
CA SER A 227 20.34 12.71 -22.66
C SER A 227 19.50 11.73 -23.49
N GLY A 228 19.79 10.43 -23.47
CA GLY A 228 19.16 9.43 -24.34
C GLY A 228 18.59 8.19 -23.66
N ILE A 229 18.92 7.95 -22.39
CA ILE A 229 18.55 6.72 -21.66
C ILE A 229 17.10 6.82 -21.18
N SER A 230 16.30 5.78 -21.46
CA SER A 230 14.87 5.69 -21.10
C SER A 230 14.53 4.51 -20.18
N ASP A 231 15.54 3.94 -19.52
CA ASP A 231 15.41 2.91 -18.50
C ASP A 231 16.58 3.06 -17.53
N GLY A 232 16.27 3.41 -16.29
CA GLY A 232 17.25 3.68 -15.24
C GLY A 232 16.65 3.56 -13.85
N LYS A 233 15.56 2.80 -13.77
CA LYS A 233 14.81 2.48 -12.57
C LYS A 233 15.62 1.57 -11.65
N ILE A 234 15.40 1.73 -10.35
CA ILE A 234 15.82 0.75 -9.35
C ILE A 234 14.56 0.12 -8.77
N GLU A 235 14.35 -1.16 -9.01
CA GLU A 235 13.17 -1.90 -8.56
C GLU A 235 13.57 -3.04 -7.62
N ILE A 236 13.00 -3.02 -6.41
CA ILE A 236 13.11 -4.11 -5.42
C ILE A 236 11.70 -4.65 -5.18
N ALA A 237 11.42 -5.79 -5.81
CA ALA A 237 10.11 -6.43 -5.87
C ALA A 237 10.00 -7.72 -5.04
N GLY A 238 11.08 -8.14 -4.38
CA GLY A 238 11.13 -9.38 -3.61
C GLY A 238 12.47 -9.64 -2.94
N GLY A 239 12.61 -10.81 -2.33
CA GLY A 239 13.83 -11.22 -1.65
C GLY A 239 14.06 -10.54 -0.30
N THR A 240 15.32 -10.50 0.13
CA THR A 240 15.81 -9.75 1.30
C THR A 240 16.97 -8.86 0.84
N VAL A 241 16.86 -7.55 1.09
CA VAL A 241 17.89 -6.57 0.73
C VAL A 241 18.35 -5.85 1.98
N LYS A 242 19.65 -5.88 2.26
CA LYS A 242 20.29 -5.19 3.38
C LYS A 242 21.39 -4.29 2.86
N ILE A 243 21.33 -3.01 3.16
CA ILE A 243 22.32 -2.01 2.73
C ILE A 243 22.81 -1.23 3.94
N ASN A 244 24.13 -1.16 4.10
CA ASN A 244 24.80 -0.32 5.07
C ASN A 244 25.85 0.56 4.35
N SER A 245 25.66 1.87 4.35
CA SER A 245 26.48 2.79 3.54
C SER A 245 26.77 4.14 4.22
N ALA A 246 28.00 4.66 4.10
CA ALA A 246 28.46 5.89 4.75
C ALA A 246 27.89 7.20 4.15
N ASN A 247 27.26 7.16 2.97
CA ASN A 247 26.68 8.36 2.36
C ASN A 247 25.28 8.13 1.80
N ILE A 248 25.14 7.32 0.75
CA ILE A 248 23.84 7.12 0.08
C ILE A 248 23.48 5.63 -0.02
N GLY A 249 22.30 5.23 0.44
CA GLY A 249 21.83 3.84 0.36
C GLY A 249 21.48 3.44 -1.06
N VAL A 250 20.47 4.09 -1.64
CA VAL A 250 20.03 3.88 -3.03
C VAL A 250 19.87 5.22 -3.74
N TYR A 251 20.43 5.33 -4.95
CA TYR A 251 20.44 6.54 -5.76
C TYR A 251 20.11 6.24 -7.22
N THR A 252 19.22 7.03 -7.84
CA THR A 252 19.12 7.10 -9.31
C THR A 252 19.07 8.54 -9.81
N ALA A 253 19.84 8.83 -10.86
CA ALA A 253 19.80 10.10 -11.58
C ALA A 253 18.71 10.14 -12.67
N VAL A 254 18.10 8.99 -13.02
CA VAL A 254 17.44 8.80 -14.32
C VAL A 254 15.92 8.63 -14.19
N GLU A 255 15.45 7.71 -13.34
CA GLU A 255 14.03 7.36 -13.22
C GLU A 255 13.61 7.15 -11.75
N ASP A 256 12.66 6.24 -11.50
CA ASP A 256 12.07 5.96 -10.20
C ASP A 256 12.90 4.95 -9.37
N ILE A 257 12.76 5.02 -8.04
CA ILE A 257 13.07 3.93 -7.11
C ILE A 257 11.74 3.31 -6.70
N ILE A 258 11.51 2.04 -7.03
CA ILE A 258 10.28 1.31 -6.72
C ILE A 258 10.59 0.19 -5.72
N LEU A 259 10.02 0.28 -4.52
CA LEU A 259 10.11 -0.73 -3.46
C LEU A 259 8.74 -1.39 -3.33
N SER A 260 8.52 -2.49 -4.05
CA SER A 260 7.22 -3.15 -4.22
C SER A 260 7.10 -4.52 -3.53
N GLY A 261 8.20 -5.10 -3.04
CA GLY A 261 8.15 -6.32 -2.24
C GLY A 261 9.49 -6.72 -1.61
N GLY A 262 9.44 -7.68 -0.69
CA GLY A 262 10.61 -8.21 0.02
C GLY A 262 10.88 -7.55 1.37
N ASN A 263 11.89 -8.06 2.08
CA ASN A 263 12.37 -7.52 3.36
C ASN A 263 13.52 -6.55 3.11
N ILE A 264 13.29 -5.24 3.22
CA ILE A 264 14.28 -4.23 2.82
C ILE A 264 14.79 -3.45 4.03
N GLU A 265 16.06 -3.59 4.40
CA GLU A 265 16.74 -2.83 5.44
C GLU A 265 17.81 -1.92 4.81
N ILE A 266 17.65 -0.60 4.90
CA ILE A 266 18.61 0.37 4.35
C ILE A 266 19.04 1.30 5.48
N ILE A 267 20.32 1.24 5.82
CA ILE A 267 20.98 2.07 6.82
C ILE A 267 22.01 2.93 6.09
N SER A 268 21.87 4.25 6.19
CA SER A 268 22.81 5.17 5.55
C SER A 268 23.06 6.41 6.41
N ASP A 269 24.31 6.85 6.54
CA ASP A 269 24.65 7.95 7.46
C ASP A 269 24.12 9.33 7.01
N ASN A 270 23.88 9.55 5.71
CA ASN A 270 23.35 10.83 5.20
C ASN A 270 21.99 10.70 4.47
N ILE A 271 21.87 9.80 3.49
CA ILE A 271 20.69 9.69 2.61
C ILE A 271 20.35 8.21 2.41
N ALA A 272 19.17 7.76 2.83
CA ALA A 272 18.75 6.38 2.53
C ALA A 272 18.38 6.17 1.05
N LEU A 273 17.54 7.04 0.48
CA LEU A 273 17.01 6.92 -0.87
C LEU A 273 17.02 8.28 -1.58
N LYS A 274 17.39 8.32 -2.87
CA LYS A 274 17.29 9.52 -3.71
C LYS A 274 17.06 9.19 -5.19
N ALA A 275 15.89 9.55 -5.71
CA ALA A 275 15.65 9.69 -7.15
C ALA A 275 15.74 11.18 -7.54
N VAL A 276 16.43 11.51 -8.64
CA VAL A 276 16.62 12.92 -9.08
C VAL A 276 15.59 13.34 -10.13
N LYS A 277 15.24 12.43 -11.06
CA LYS A 277 14.31 12.71 -12.17
C LYS A 277 12.98 11.96 -12.05
N GLY A 278 12.97 10.81 -11.40
CA GLY A 278 11.75 10.09 -11.00
C GLY A 278 11.43 10.24 -9.51
N ASN A 279 10.57 9.35 -9.04
CA ASN A 279 9.97 9.33 -7.71
C ASN A 279 10.59 8.22 -6.84
N VAL A 280 10.15 8.15 -5.58
CA VAL A 280 10.45 7.04 -4.68
C VAL A 280 9.13 6.45 -4.22
N ASP A 281 8.78 5.29 -4.78
CA ASP A 281 7.48 4.65 -4.64
C ASP A 281 7.57 3.42 -3.74
N PHE A 282 6.66 3.32 -2.77
CA PHE A 282 6.53 2.20 -1.84
C PHE A 282 5.19 1.51 -2.07
N THR A 283 5.20 0.33 -2.70
CA THR A 283 3.98 -0.33 -3.20
C THR A 283 3.89 -1.79 -2.74
N GLY A 284 3.79 -2.00 -1.42
CA GLY A 284 3.59 -3.33 -0.83
C GLY A 284 4.85 -4.00 -0.26
N ALA A 285 5.95 -3.27 -0.10
CA ALA A 285 7.17 -3.76 0.53
C ALA A 285 7.18 -3.59 2.06
N ASP A 286 7.65 -4.62 2.78
CA ASP A 286 7.99 -4.54 4.20
C ASP A 286 9.40 -3.93 4.34
N THR A 287 9.45 -2.62 4.59
CA THR A 287 10.72 -1.87 4.62
C THR A 287 11.06 -1.37 6.03
N GLY A 288 12.36 -1.36 6.34
CA GLY A 288 12.97 -0.88 7.58
C GLY A 288 14.12 0.06 7.24
N ILE A 289 13.78 1.28 6.83
CA ILE A 289 14.73 2.26 6.29
C ILE A 289 15.10 3.27 7.38
N LYS A 290 16.40 3.51 7.56
CA LYS A 290 16.95 4.40 8.60
C LYS A 290 18.06 5.28 8.02
N ALA A 291 17.92 6.60 8.20
CA ALA A 291 18.99 7.56 7.99
C ALA A 291 18.97 8.64 9.09
N PRO A 292 20.13 9.09 9.59
CA PRO A 292 20.26 10.30 10.38
C PRO A 292 19.85 11.56 9.59
N THR A 293 19.44 12.62 10.30
CA THR A 293 19.09 13.90 9.69
C THR A 293 20.35 14.74 9.40
N PRO A 294 20.64 15.16 8.15
CA PRO A 294 21.76 16.06 7.88
C PRO A 294 21.42 17.50 8.29
N VAL A 295 22.29 18.14 9.08
CA VAL A 295 22.14 19.55 9.48
C VAL A 295 23.17 20.43 8.77
N SER A 296 22.91 20.82 7.52
CA SER A 296 23.44 22.10 6.98
C SER A 296 22.74 22.57 5.71
N ALA A 297 22.34 23.84 5.73
CA ALA A 297 21.80 24.67 4.65
C ALA A 297 22.20 24.32 3.21
N GLY A 298 21.21 24.04 2.35
CA GLY A 298 21.38 24.23 0.90
C GLY A 298 20.68 23.29 -0.08
N GLY A 299 19.42 22.87 0.16
CA GLY A 299 18.57 22.28 -0.87
C GLY A 299 18.35 20.78 -0.77
N GLU A 300 17.06 20.42 -0.82
CA GLU A 300 16.50 19.07 -0.95
C GLU A 300 16.61 18.15 0.29
N VAL A 301 15.46 17.63 0.72
CA VAL A 301 15.31 16.72 1.86
C VAL A 301 14.72 15.41 1.37
N VAL A 302 15.52 14.34 1.39
CA VAL A 302 15.07 12.94 1.41
C VAL A 302 16.16 12.15 2.15
N GLY A 303 15.93 11.55 3.32
CA GLY A 303 14.76 11.64 4.20
C GLY A 303 15.05 10.94 5.53
N THR A 304 14.29 11.27 6.58
CA THR A 304 14.25 10.48 7.82
C THR A 304 12.95 9.70 7.84
N TYR A 305 12.98 8.40 7.54
CA TYR A 305 11.83 7.54 7.79
C TYR A 305 11.91 7.00 9.22
N HIS A 306 11.18 7.67 10.12
CA HIS A 306 10.77 7.10 11.41
C HIS A 306 9.27 6.70 11.39
N ASP A 307 8.66 6.73 10.19
CA ASP A 307 7.21 6.76 9.96
C ASP A 307 6.69 5.57 9.15
N ILE A 308 7.26 4.36 9.35
CA ILE A 308 6.58 3.12 8.95
C ILE A 308 5.85 2.58 10.18
N HIS A 309 4.66 3.12 10.38
CA HIS A 309 3.79 2.74 11.48
C HIS A 309 3.03 1.46 11.14
N GLN A 310 3.18 0.41 11.96
CA GLN A 310 2.29 -0.74 11.94
C GLN A 310 0.99 -0.33 12.63
N TRP A 311 -0.09 -0.14 11.87
CA TRP A 311 -1.36 0.34 12.41
C TRP A 311 -2.16 -0.78 13.09
N ALA A 312 -2.77 -0.48 14.24
CA ALA A 312 -3.63 -1.43 14.95
C ALA A 312 -4.86 -1.83 14.11
N SER A 313 -5.26 -3.11 14.19
CA SER A 313 -6.54 -3.56 13.62
C SER A 313 -7.72 -2.92 14.35
N GLU A 314 -7.61 -2.80 15.67
CA GLU A 314 -8.63 -2.19 16.54
C GLU A 314 -8.57 -0.67 16.50
N TRP A 315 -9.72 -0.02 16.72
CA TRP A 315 -9.81 1.43 16.86
C TRP A 315 -9.40 1.87 18.27
N SER A 316 -8.54 2.89 18.34
CA SER A 316 -8.36 3.71 19.55
C SER A 316 -9.37 4.86 19.53
N TYR A 317 -9.76 5.36 20.70
CA TYR A 317 -10.81 6.37 20.83
C TYR A 317 -10.68 7.21 22.11
N ASP A 318 -11.27 8.39 22.10
CA ASP A 318 -11.52 9.27 23.25
C ASP A 318 -12.93 9.91 23.15
N ASP A 319 -13.22 10.94 23.95
CA ASP A 319 -14.51 11.67 23.90
C ASP A 319 -14.73 12.45 22.58
N ASN A 320 -13.67 12.72 21.82
CA ASN A 320 -13.66 13.60 20.65
C ASN A 320 -13.68 12.84 19.32
N GLY A 321 -13.06 11.66 19.25
CA GLY A 321 -12.96 10.87 18.03
C GLY A 321 -12.31 9.49 18.18
N HIS A 322 -11.95 8.91 17.04
CA HIS A 322 -11.30 7.61 16.93
C HIS A 322 -10.20 7.64 15.86
N TRP A 323 -9.18 6.79 16.02
CA TRP A 323 -7.99 6.69 15.15
C TRP A 323 -7.39 5.27 15.19
N LYS A 324 -6.49 4.91 14.26
CA LYS A 324 -5.59 3.76 14.49
C LYS A 324 -4.30 4.26 15.13
N ALA A 325 -3.92 3.63 16.23
CA ALA A 325 -2.64 3.86 16.87
C ALA A 325 -1.54 3.05 16.17
N CYS A 326 -0.31 3.58 16.18
CA CYS A 326 0.88 2.82 15.83
C CYS A 326 1.14 1.74 16.91
N THR A 327 1.49 0.53 16.48
CA THR A 327 1.84 -0.61 17.35
C THR A 327 3.35 -0.78 17.54
N ASN A 328 4.17 0.08 16.91
CA ASN A 328 5.62 0.05 17.09
C ASN A 328 5.99 0.50 18.52
N PRO A 329 6.86 -0.24 19.24
CA PRO A 329 7.25 0.14 20.60
C PRO A 329 7.86 1.55 20.70
N GLY A 330 7.23 2.42 21.50
CA GLY A 330 7.69 3.80 21.73
C GLY A 330 7.30 4.81 20.64
N CYS A 331 6.26 4.53 19.86
CA CYS A 331 5.74 5.42 18.81
C CYS A 331 4.29 5.84 19.09
N ASP A 332 4.09 7.13 19.40
CA ASP A 332 2.77 7.70 19.75
C ASP A 332 2.00 8.24 18.52
N ALA A 333 2.34 7.78 17.31
CA ALA A 333 1.73 8.26 16.07
C ALA A 333 0.32 7.69 15.85
N VAL A 334 -0.52 8.48 15.18
CA VAL A 334 -1.94 8.17 14.90
C VAL A 334 -2.27 8.41 13.43
N ASN A 335 -3.13 7.57 12.85
CA ASN A 335 -3.70 7.78 11.52
C ASN A 335 -5.24 7.81 11.56
N GLU A 336 -5.87 8.12 10.42
CA GLU A 336 -7.32 7.97 10.22
C GLU A 336 -8.17 8.62 11.32
N TYR A 337 -7.65 9.68 11.96
CA TYR A 337 -8.37 10.40 13.00
C TYR A 337 -9.65 10.99 12.41
N SER A 338 -10.77 10.64 13.01
CA SER A 338 -12.09 11.13 12.65
C SER A 338 -12.89 11.43 13.90
N ALA A 339 -13.72 12.47 13.86
CA ALA A 339 -14.70 12.69 14.91
C ALA A 339 -15.75 11.57 14.87
N HIS A 340 -16.31 11.25 16.04
CA HIS A 340 -17.37 10.26 16.15
C HIS A 340 -18.60 10.65 15.33
N GLN A 341 -19.16 9.67 14.63
CA GLN A 341 -20.24 9.83 13.65
C GLN A 341 -21.20 8.64 13.70
N GLY A 342 -22.47 8.90 13.36
CA GLY A 342 -23.53 7.91 13.33
C GLY A 342 -24.24 7.71 14.67
N GLY A 343 -25.30 6.90 14.66
CA GLY A 343 -26.15 6.67 15.82
C GLY A 343 -27.02 7.89 16.21
N THR A 344 -27.86 7.68 17.23
CA THR A 344 -28.78 8.68 17.78
C THR A 344 -28.80 8.53 19.29
N ALA A 345 -28.60 9.63 20.03
CA ALA A 345 -28.75 9.63 21.48
C ALA A 345 -30.25 9.62 21.87
N THR A 346 -30.55 9.04 23.03
CA THR A 346 -31.87 9.10 23.66
C THR A 346 -31.77 9.89 24.97
N CYS A 347 -32.90 10.12 25.64
CA CYS A 347 -32.90 10.70 26.99
C CYS A 347 -32.25 9.83 28.09
N THR A 348 -31.85 8.59 27.79
CA THR A 348 -31.20 7.65 28.73
C THR A 348 -29.87 7.09 28.25
N GLN A 349 -29.56 7.16 26.94
CA GLN A 349 -28.40 6.53 26.32
C GLN A 349 -27.68 7.49 25.36
N LYS A 350 -26.34 7.42 25.34
CA LYS A 350 -25.49 8.19 24.42
C LYS A 350 -25.60 7.65 22.99
N ALA A 351 -25.21 8.45 22.01
CA ALA A 351 -25.09 7.96 20.63
C ALA A 351 -23.95 6.93 20.54
N VAL A 352 -24.12 5.88 19.72
CA VAL A 352 -23.08 4.86 19.47
C VAL A 352 -22.48 5.11 18.09
N CYS A 353 -21.16 5.27 18.01
CA CYS A 353 -20.48 5.54 16.75
C CYS A 353 -20.50 4.31 15.84
N GLU A 354 -20.95 4.50 14.59
CA GLU A 354 -21.10 3.41 13.61
C GLU A 354 -19.77 2.83 13.10
N ILE A 355 -18.63 3.51 13.36
CA ILE A 355 -17.30 3.12 12.87
C ILE A 355 -16.53 2.31 13.93
N CYS A 356 -16.49 2.78 15.18
CA CYS A 356 -15.72 2.17 16.27
C CYS A 356 -16.58 1.47 17.34
N GLY A 357 -17.92 1.59 17.27
CA GLY A 357 -18.86 0.94 18.18
C GLY A 357 -18.93 1.49 19.61
N GLN A 358 -18.31 2.66 19.87
CA GLN A 358 -18.27 3.26 21.21
C GLN A 358 -19.37 4.29 21.41
N GLU A 359 -19.86 4.41 22.66
CA GLU A 359 -20.75 5.48 23.10
C GLU A 359 -20.02 6.82 23.13
N TYR A 360 -20.67 7.89 22.66
CA TYR A 360 -20.07 9.23 22.59
C TYR A 360 -21.11 10.36 22.70
N GLY A 361 -20.63 11.58 22.95
CA GLY A 361 -21.48 12.77 23.11
C GLY A 361 -22.26 12.77 24.43
N GLU A 362 -23.33 13.56 24.51
CA GLU A 362 -24.26 13.56 25.64
C GLU A 362 -25.58 12.87 25.27
N VAL A 363 -26.38 12.56 26.29
CA VAL A 363 -27.78 12.14 26.10
C VAL A 363 -28.60 13.27 25.49
N ASP A 364 -29.59 12.94 24.66
CA ASP A 364 -30.56 13.93 24.20
C ASP A 364 -31.75 13.93 25.17
N GLU A 365 -31.71 14.84 26.14
CA GLU A 365 -32.76 15.02 27.15
C GLU A 365 -34.14 15.32 26.54
N THR A 366 -34.23 15.66 25.25
CA THR A 366 -35.51 15.89 24.53
C THR A 366 -35.98 14.69 23.71
N ALA A 367 -35.10 13.72 23.44
CA ALA A 367 -35.40 12.50 22.69
C ALA A 367 -36.11 11.46 23.57
N HIS A 368 -37.38 11.72 23.86
CA HIS A 368 -38.26 10.79 24.55
C HIS A 368 -39.10 9.94 23.58
N THR A 369 -39.08 8.63 23.79
CA THR A 369 -39.95 7.66 23.11
C THR A 369 -40.79 6.88 24.13
N PRO A 370 -42.01 6.42 23.79
CA PRO A 370 -42.79 5.55 24.67
C PRO A 370 -42.03 4.25 24.98
N ASP A 371 -42.06 3.84 26.25
CA ASP A 371 -41.40 2.63 26.78
C ASP A 371 -42.06 1.30 26.36
N GLY A 372 -43.20 1.36 25.66
CA GLY A 372 -43.97 0.19 25.24
C GLY A 372 -44.91 -0.38 26.30
N THR A 373 -45.06 0.27 27.47
CA THR A 373 -46.05 -0.13 28.50
C THR A 373 -47.50 0.17 28.11
N GLY A 374 -47.70 0.98 27.06
CA GLY A 374 -49.01 1.36 26.53
C GLY A 374 -49.51 2.70 27.09
N TRP A 375 -50.76 3.03 26.78
CA TRP A 375 -51.42 4.21 27.30
C TRP A 375 -51.81 4.02 28.77
N HIS A 376 -51.47 5.00 29.59
CA HIS A 376 -51.93 5.20 30.96
C HIS A 376 -53.05 6.24 30.94
N PHE A 377 -53.97 6.18 31.90
CA PHE A 377 -55.09 7.12 32.01
C PHE A 377 -55.54 7.36 33.46
N ASP A 378 -56.19 8.50 33.67
CA ASP A 378 -56.97 8.83 34.87
C ASP A 378 -58.34 9.43 34.47
N GLU A 379 -59.09 10.00 35.43
CA GLU A 379 -60.41 10.61 35.16
C GLU A 379 -60.35 11.84 34.21
N ASN A 380 -59.17 12.44 34.01
CA ASN A 380 -59.01 13.71 33.31
C ASN A 380 -58.20 13.59 32.01
N SER A 381 -57.21 12.70 31.95
CA SER A 381 -56.24 12.63 30.85
C SER A 381 -55.72 11.22 30.58
N HIS A 382 -55.05 11.06 29.44
CA HIS A 382 -54.24 9.90 29.09
C HIS A 382 -52.82 10.33 28.66
N TRP A 383 -51.83 9.46 28.88
CA TRP A 383 -50.43 9.68 28.51
C TRP A 383 -49.71 8.35 28.22
N ASN A 384 -48.58 8.37 27.51
CA ASN A 384 -47.61 7.28 27.52
C ASN A 384 -46.45 7.64 28.46
N THR A 385 -45.68 6.65 28.90
CA THR A 385 -44.49 6.88 29.73
C THR A 385 -43.23 6.62 28.90
N CYS A 386 -42.19 7.44 29.09
CA CYS A 386 -40.84 7.19 28.57
C CYS A 386 -40.06 6.32 29.56
N GLU A 387 -39.01 5.60 29.12
CA GLU A 387 -38.18 4.77 30.01
C GLU A 387 -37.57 5.57 31.19
N CYS A 388 -37.31 6.87 31.00
CA CYS A 388 -36.85 7.78 32.05
C CYS A 388 -37.94 8.24 33.04
N GLY A 389 -39.20 7.82 32.84
CA GLY A 389 -40.37 8.20 33.65
C GLY A 389 -41.10 9.48 33.21
N ALA A 390 -40.67 10.14 32.12
CA ALA A 390 -41.36 11.31 31.58
C ALA A 390 -42.75 10.94 31.02
N LYS A 391 -43.77 11.75 31.32
CA LYS A 391 -45.09 11.66 30.65
C LYS A 391 -44.99 12.21 29.22
N LEU A 392 -45.47 11.45 28.25
CA LEU A 392 -45.50 11.79 26.83
C LEU A 392 -46.94 11.81 26.31
N ASN A 393 -47.20 12.69 25.35
CA ASN A 393 -48.50 12.80 24.67
C ASN A 393 -49.68 12.95 25.65
N GLU A 394 -49.49 13.69 26.76
CA GLU A 394 -50.54 13.91 27.75
C GLU A 394 -51.67 14.74 27.13
N GLY A 395 -52.88 14.16 27.09
CA GLY A 395 -54.04 14.72 26.41
C GLY A 395 -55.32 14.49 27.21
N ALA A 396 -56.26 15.42 27.10
CA ALA A 396 -57.60 15.23 27.64
C ALA A 396 -58.35 14.15 26.82
N HIS A 397 -59.20 13.37 27.49
CA HIS A 397 -59.98 12.33 26.82
C HIS A 397 -60.92 12.88 25.76
N THR A 398 -60.84 12.31 24.56
CA THR A 398 -61.85 12.46 23.50
C THR A 398 -62.66 11.18 23.46
N PHE A 399 -63.96 11.28 23.75
CA PHE A 399 -64.86 10.13 23.91
C PHE A 399 -65.78 9.95 22.70
N GLU A 400 -66.02 8.70 22.32
CA GLU A 400 -67.12 8.31 21.43
C GLU A 400 -68.06 7.32 22.15
N TRP A 401 -69.32 7.27 21.71
CA TRP A 401 -70.32 6.37 22.29
C TRP A 401 -70.25 4.98 21.66
N VAL A 402 -69.99 3.97 22.47
CA VAL A 402 -69.96 2.55 22.09
C VAL A 402 -71.21 1.87 22.64
N THR A 403 -71.97 1.18 21.79
CA THR A 403 -73.17 0.45 22.22
C THR A 403 -72.82 -0.96 22.68
N ASP A 404 -72.96 -1.23 23.98
CA ASP A 404 -72.76 -2.55 24.59
C ASP A 404 -73.91 -3.51 24.29
N LYS A 405 -75.14 -2.99 24.33
CA LYS A 405 -76.37 -3.72 24.07
C LYS A 405 -77.36 -2.80 23.35
N GLU A 406 -77.75 -3.19 22.15
CA GLU A 406 -78.81 -2.50 21.41
C GLU A 406 -80.13 -2.49 22.19
N ALA A 407 -80.80 -1.34 22.22
CA ALA A 407 -82.14 -1.22 22.79
C ALA A 407 -83.16 -1.93 21.87
N THR A 408 -84.10 -2.64 22.48
CA THR A 408 -85.19 -3.30 21.73
C THR A 408 -86.51 -2.55 21.93
N ALA A 409 -87.59 -3.01 21.30
CA ALA A 409 -88.91 -2.41 21.48
C ALA A 409 -89.44 -2.50 22.93
N THR A 410 -88.91 -3.42 23.75
CA THR A 410 -89.39 -3.69 25.13
C THR A 410 -88.30 -3.71 26.20
N GLU A 411 -87.02 -3.80 25.83
CA GLU A 411 -85.88 -3.79 26.77
C GLU A 411 -84.96 -2.60 26.50
N ALA A 412 -84.47 -1.97 27.57
CA ALA A 412 -83.42 -0.97 27.48
C ALA A 412 -82.11 -1.59 26.95
N GLY A 413 -81.36 -0.75 26.22
CA GLY A 413 -79.99 -1.01 25.81
C GLY A 413 -78.98 -0.42 26.79
N LEU A 414 -77.70 -0.62 26.53
CA LEU A 414 -76.58 -0.04 27.26
C LEU A 414 -75.57 0.50 26.26
N LYS A 415 -74.97 1.65 26.60
CA LYS A 415 -73.82 2.22 25.91
C LYS A 415 -72.92 2.92 26.92
N HIS A 416 -71.63 2.99 26.64
CA HIS A 416 -70.67 3.78 27.41
C HIS A 416 -69.94 4.79 26.51
N GLU A 417 -69.19 5.68 27.13
CA GLU A 417 -68.26 6.57 26.44
C GLU A 417 -66.84 5.98 26.56
N GLU A 418 -66.22 5.61 25.44
CA GLU A 418 -64.85 5.08 25.38
C GLU A 418 -63.91 6.15 24.80
N CYS A 419 -62.72 6.33 25.40
CA CYS A 419 -61.72 7.24 24.84
C CYS A 419 -61.01 6.61 23.62
N THR A 420 -61.18 7.23 22.46
CA THR A 420 -60.68 6.74 21.15
C THR A 420 -59.15 6.63 21.03
N VAL A 421 -58.40 7.11 22.01
CA VAL A 421 -56.93 7.10 22.03
C VAL A 421 -56.37 6.03 22.98
N CYS A 422 -56.97 5.86 24.17
CA CYS A 422 -56.41 5.04 25.25
C CYS A 422 -57.31 3.88 25.71
N GLY A 423 -58.55 3.79 25.24
CA GLY A 423 -59.51 2.76 25.67
C GLY A 423 -60.07 2.95 27.09
N TYR A 424 -60.02 4.17 27.64
CA TYR A 424 -60.66 4.45 28.93
C TYR A 424 -62.18 4.53 28.77
N GLU A 425 -62.89 3.59 29.39
CA GLU A 425 -64.35 3.48 29.43
C GLU A 425 -64.93 4.24 30.64
N LYS A 426 -66.00 5.01 30.44
CA LYS A 426 -66.86 5.53 31.53
C LYS A 426 -67.94 4.53 31.93
N ASP A 427 -68.58 4.77 33.07
CA ASP A 427 -69.79 4.05 33.49
C ASP A 427 -70.86 4.01 32.38
N ALA A 428 -71.37 2.81 32.10
CA ALA A 428 -72.39 2.60 31.08
C ALA A 428 -73.73 3.26 31.47
N VAL A 429 -74.39 3.86 30.47
CA VAL A 429 -75.67 4.56 30.59
C VAL A 429 -76.74 3.80 29.81
N GLU A 430 -77.94 3.69 30.39
CA GLU A 430 -79.08 3.03 29.75
C GLU A 430 -79.58 3.80 28.51
N ILE A 431 -79.80 3.06 27.42
CA ILE A 431 -80.54 3.53 26.24
C ILE A 431 -82.02 3.16 26.45
N PRO A 432 -82.96 4.12 26.47
CA PRO A 432 -84.39 3.81 26.58
C PRO A 432 -84.86 2.86 25.46
N ALA A 433 -85.78 1.94 25.80
CA ALA A 433 -86.39 1.05 24.83
C ALA A 433 -87.05 1.85 23.69
N ALA A 434 -86.83 1.45 22.44
CA ALA A 434 -87.19 2.25 21.26
C ALA A 434 -88.71 2.44 21.06
N GLY A 435 -89.53 1.66 21.75
CA GLY A 435 -90.98 1.61 21.59
C GLY A 435 -91.40 0.90 20.30
N THR A 436 -92.65 0.44 20.26
CA THR A 436 -93.28 -0.01 19.02
C THR A 436 -93.86 1.19 18.28
N ALA A 437 -93.36 1.48 17.08
CA ALA A 437 -94.01 2.44 16.20
C ALA A 437 -95.43 1.98 15.86
N ASP A 438 -96.40 2.88 16.02
CA ASP A 438 -97.74 2.77 15.44
C ASP A 438 -98.03 4.07 14.66
N ASP A 439 -98.81 3.95 13.60
CA ASP A 439 -98.70 4.80 12.41
C ASP A 439 -99.61 6.05 12.39
N GLY A 440 -99.02 7.16 11.93
CA GLY A 440 -99.73 8.24 11.21
C GLY A 440 -100.44 9.33 12.04
N LYS A 441 -100.79 10.49 11.45
CA LYS A 441 -100.43 11.03 10.12
C LYS A 441 -100.78 12.54 10.04
N ASP A 442 -100.15 13.23 9.09
CA ASP A 442 -100.58 14.48 8.41
C ASP A 442 -100.58 15.86 9.15
N GLU A 443 -99.55 16.65 8.80
CA GLU A 443 -99.66 17.88 7.99
C GLU A 443 -100.16 19.24 8.59
N GLN A 444 -99.17 20.04 9.01
CA GLN A 444 -98.88 21.42 8.55
C GLN A 444 -99.70 22.67 8.98
N THR A 445 -98.91 23.70 9.35
CA THR A 445 -99.05 25.17 9.09
C THR A 445 -99.72 26.12 10.11
N SER A 446 -98.89 27.07 10.58
CA SER A 446 -99.18 28.53 10.74
C SER A 446 -100.18 29.01 11.82
N THR A 447 -100.09 30.22 12.41
CA THR A 447 -99.35 31.46 12.05
C THR A 447 -99.20 32.43 13.25
N SER A 448 -98.21 33.34 13.20
CA SER A 448 -98.22 34.73 13.76
C SER A 448 -98.32 34.91 15.29
N ALA A 449 -98.01 36.07 15.91
CA ALA A 449 -97.50 37.40 15.49
C ALA A 449 -96.52 37.90 16.60
N ASP A 450 -95.90 39.09 16.67
CA ASP A 450 -95.86 40.40 15.96
C ASP A 450 -94.60 41.13 16.52
N GLY A 451 -93.92 42.14 15.97
CA GLY A 451 -93.94 42.90 14.71
C GLY A 451 -92.55 43.56 14.52
N SER A 452 -92.08 43.89 13.32
CA SER A 452 -92.40 45.14 12.58
C SER A 452 -91.79 46.41 13.23
N SER A 453 -91.04 47.31 12.57
CA SER A 453 -90.59 47.42 11.15
C SER A 453 -89.51 48.53 11.04
N ASP A 454 -88.52 48.32 10.14
CA ASP A 454 -87.83 49.26 9.22
C ASP A 454 -87.32 50.68 9.68
N THR A 455 -86.32 51.34 9.05
CA THR A 455 -85.63 51.14 7.75
C THR A 455 -84.19 51.73 7.78
N VAL A 456 -83.33 51.21 6.87
CA VAL A 456 -82.06 51.73 6.25
C VAL A 456 -81.74 53.25 6.29
N GLU A 457 -80.51 53.76 6.08
CA GLU A 457 -79.16 53.29 5.61
C GLU A 457 -78.11 54.33 6.12
N ASP A 458 -76.77 54.24 6.06
CA ASP A 458 -75.74 53.28 5.56
C ASP A 458 -74.47 53.45 6.46
N GLY A 459 -73.43 52.62 6.32
CA GLY A 459 -72.14 52.85 7.00
C GLY A 459 -71.13 51.69 7.11
N GLN A 460 -70.97 50.85 6.07
CA GLN A 460 -69.77 50.05 5.73
C GLN A 460 -68.78 49.53 6.84
N LYS A 461 -68.91 48.23 7.19
CA LYS A 461 -67.89 47.19 7.55
C LYS A 461 -66.68 47.47 8.50
N PRO A 462 -66.34 46.53 9.42
CA PRO A 462 -65.50 45.36 9.06
C PRO A 462 -65.99 43.99 9.59
N SER A 463 -65.38 42.88 9.11
CA SER A 463 -65.56 41.47 9.57
C SER A 463 -64.17 40.81 9.70
N GLY A 464 -63.86 39.96 10.68
CA GLY A 464 -64.22 38.52 10.73
C GLY A 464 -63.31 37.73 9.77
N GLU A 465 -62.18 37.16 10.21
CA GLU A 465 -61.97 35.89 10.97
C GLU A 465 -62.25 34.60 10.19
N ASP A 466 -61.29 34.24 9.34
CA ASP A 466 -60.55 32.97 9.25
C ASP A 466 -61.26 31.62 9.52
N THR A 467 -61.44 30.88 8.43
CA THR A 467 -61.34 29.40 8.39
C THR A 467 -60.13 28.99 7.53
N PRO A 468 -59.27 28.04 7.96
CA PRO A 468 -58.29 27.41 7.07
C PRO A 468 -58.94 26.25 6.30
N GLN A 469 -58.79 26.28 4.97
CA GLN A 469 -59.31 25.29 4.03
C GLN A 469 -58.16 24.40 3.57
N THR A 470 -58.35 23.07 3.52
CA THR A 470 -57.38 22.16 2.89
C THR A 470 -57.37 22.35 1.37
N GLY A 471 -56.18 22.47 0.76
CA GLY A 471 -56.07 22.63 -0.69
C GLY A 471 -54.63 22.62 -1.20
N ASP A 472 -54.35 21.70 -2.12
CA ASP A 472 -53.07 21.60 -2.85
C ASP A 472 -52.77 22.84 -3.69
N ASN A 473 -51.50 23.24 -3.78
CA ASN A 473 -51.02 24.16 -4.82
C ASN A 473 -49.58 23.88 -5.29
N SER A 474 -49.42 22.82 -6.09
CA SER A 474 -48.17 22.47 -6.78
C SER A 474 -47.65 23.58 -7.70
N ASN A 475 -46.70 24.39 -7.21
CA ASN A 475 -46.07 25.45 -8.02
C ASN A 475 -44.99 24.88 -8.96
N SER A 476 -45.42 24.42 -10.14
CA SER A 476 -44.54 23.82 -11.17
C SER A 476 -43.53 24.79 -11.77
N ALA A 477 -43.71 26.11 -11.64
CA ALA A 477 -42.76 27.10 -12.14
C ALA A 477 -41.45 27.13 -11.31
N LEU A 478 -41.53 26.83 -10.01
CA LEU A 478 -40.37 26.84 -9.10
C LEU A 478 -39.37 25.73 -9.47
N TRP A 479 -39.87 24.54 -9.81
CA TRP A 479 -39.07 23.38 -10.17
C TRP A 479 -38.46 23.47 -11.58
N ILE A 480 -39.14 24.13 -12.53
CA ILE A 480 -38.60 24.38 -13.88
C ILE A 480 -37.44 25.40 -13.83
N ALA A 481 -37.53 26.42 -12.97
CA ALA A 481 -36.45 27.38 -12.77
C ALA A 481 -35.18 26.75 -12.17
N LEU A 482 -35.34 25.79 -11.25
CA LEU A 482 -34.21 25.10 -10.61
C LEU A 482 -33.43 24.20 -11.59
N MET A 483 -34.12 23.51 -12.50
CA MET A 483 -33.48 22.60 -13.47
C MET A 483 -32.67 23.33 -14.56
N LEU A 484 -32.95 24.61 -14.83
CA LEU A 484 -32.23 25.39 -15.85
C LEU A 484 -30.87 25.93 -15.37
N THR A 485 -30.59 25.96 -14.07
CA THR A 485 -29.30 26.47 -13.54
C THR A 485 -28.18 25.43 -13.52
N ALA A 486 -28.51 24.13 -13.57
CA ALA A 486 -27.52 23.04 -13.59
C ALA A 486 -26.87 22.83 -14.99
N GLY A 487 -27.55 23.23 -16.07
CA GLY A 487 -27.10 22.96 -17.45
C GLY A 487 -25.95 23.84 -17.96
N THR A 488 -25.74 25.02 -17.38
CA THR A 488 -24.75 26.00 -17.87
C THR A 488 -23.35 25.83 -17.27
N ALA A 489 -23.22 25.16 -16.13
CA ALA A 489 -21.92 24.90 -15.49
C ALA A 489 -21.10 23.83 -16.22
N LEU A 490 -21.76 22.79 -16.75
CA LEU A 490 -21.07 21.62 -17.33
C LEU A 490 -20.42 21.88 -18.70
N THR A 491 -20.91 22.86 -19.47
CA THR A 491 -20.35 23.17 -20.80
C THR A 491 -19.08 24.02 -20.74
N ALA A 492 -18.89 24.84 -19.70
CA ALA A 492 -17.68 25.66 -19.52
C ALA A 492 -16.44 24.80 -19.20
N ALA A 493 -16.57 23.79 -18.34
CA ALA A 493 -15.47 22.90 -17.93
C ALA A 493 -14.89 22.06 -19.08
N ALA A 494 -15.75 21.63 -20.02
CA ALA A 494 -15.35 20.85 -21.21
C ALA A 494 -14.55 21.68 -22.24
N ILE A 495 -14.75 23.00 -22.28
CA ILE A 495 -14.04 23.90 -23.22
C ILE A 495 -12.66 24.30 -22.66
N PHE A 496 -12.55 24.50 -21.35
CA PHE A 496 -11.28 24.88 -20.72
C PHE A 496 -10.25 23.73 -20.73
N SER A 497 -10.69 22.49 -20.51
CA SER A 497 -9.84 21.29 -20.51
C SER A 497 -9.24 20.96 -21.90
N ARG A 498 -9.93 21.26 -23.00
CA ARG A 498 -9.42 21.02 -24.37
C ARG A 498 -8.33 21.99 -24.82
N LYS A 499 -8.25 23.22 -24.26
CA LYS A 499 -7.22 24.20 -24.67
C LYS A 499 -5.83 23.95 -24.08
N LYS A 500 -5.70 23.13 -23.03
CA LYS A 500 -4.42 22.90 -22.33
C LYS A 500 -3.56 21.76 -22.92
N LYS A 501 -4.07 21.01 -23.92
CA LYS A 501 -3.38 19.86 -24.57
C LYS A 501 -2.65 20.17 -25.88
N TYR A 502 -2.55 21.43 -26.29
CA TYR A 502 -1.87 21.87 -27.54
C TYR A 502 -0.92 23.05 -27.33
N SER A 503 -0.31 23.16 -26.13
CA SER A 503 0.75 24.15 -25.88
C SER A 503 1.75 23.65 -24.83
N ARG A 504 2.55 22.67 -25.25
CA ARG A 504 3.98 22.56 -24.97
C ARG A 504 4.59 21.69 -26.07
#